data_AF-A0A177BY96-F1
#
_entry.id   AF-A0A177BY96-F1
#
_cell.length_a   1.000
_cell.length_b   1.000
_cell.length_c   1.000
_cell.angle_alpha   90.00
_cell.angle_beta   90.00
_cell.angle_gamma   90.00
#
_symmetry.space_group_name_H-M   'P 1'
#
loop_
_entity.id
_entity.type
_entity.pdbx_description
1 polymer ?
#
loop_
_entity_poly.entity_id
_entity_poly.type
_entity_poly.pdbx_seq_one_letter_code
_entity_poly.pdbx_strand_id
1 'polypeptide(L)'
;LQLPPELLLELSDFLPVDGILALKLTHSILNNTLPAIPRLRNRTLDRCARFAIERHRTLPDEDRQQRRCMLCKKTYPKSQFSSSSSPACLSLAFDQDGPRPEVVELPDSFCAWH
;
A
#
# COMPACT_ATOMS: atom_id res chain seq x y z
N LEU A 1 23.51 12.58 -4.46
CA LEU A 1 22.73 13.50 -3.61
C LEU A 1 23.51 14.80 -3.49
N GLN A 2 22.95 15.91 -3.99
CA GLN A 2 23.57 17.25 -3.94
C GLN A 2 23.00 18.13 -2.81
N LEU A 3 22.16 17.55 -1.93
CA LEU A 3 21.57 18.29 -0.82
C LEU A 3 22.61 18.50 0.29
N PRO A 4 22.77 19.74 0.81
CA PRO A 4 23.56 20.00 2.00
C PRO A 4 23.11 19.16 3.20
N PRO A 5 24.04 18.68 4.04
CA PRO A 5 23.72 17.84 5.20
C PRO A 5 22.86 18.56 6.25
N GLU A 6 22.95 19.89 6.34
CA GLU A 6 22.14 20.72 7.25
C GLU A 6 20.65 20.60 6.92
N LEU A 7 20.30 20.66 5.63
CA LEU A 7 18.92 20.49 5.17
C LEU A 7 18.42 19.06 5.38
N LEU A 8 19.29 18.05 5.29
CA LEU A 8 18.92 16.66 5.58
C LEU A 8 18.59 16.45 7.06
N LEU A 9 19.32 17.13 7.95
CA LEU A 9 19.04 17.10 9.39
C LEU A 9 17.74 17.83 9.72
N GLU A 10 17.51 19.01 9.12
CA GLU A 10 16.27 19.76 9.30
C GLU A 10 15.05 18.97 8.81
N LEU A 11 15.14 18.31 7.64
CA LEU A 11 14.09 17.41 7.16
C LEU A 11 13.82 16.24 8.12
N SER A 12 14.85 15.76 8.82
CA SER A 12 14.73 14.63 9.74
C SER A 12 13.85 14.95 10.97
N ASP A 13 13.79 16.22 11.37
CA ASP A 13 12.96 16.67 12.50
C ASP A 13 11.46 16.66 12.17
N PHE A 14 11.10 16.80 10.89
CA PHE A 14 9.71 16.77 10.43
C PHE A 14 9.24 15.39 9.96
N LEU A 15 10.15 14.43 9.81
CA LEU A 15 9.81 13.11 9.30
C LEU A 15 9.42 12.14 10.42
N PRO A 16 8.41 11.29 10.19
CA PRO A 16 8.16 10.16 11.07
C PRO A 16 9.36 9.19 10.99
N VAL A 17 9.56 8.40 12.04
CA VAL A 17 10.69 7.46 12.14
C VAL A 17 10.74 6.48 10.96
N ASP A 18 9.57 6.04 10.47
CA ASP A 18 9.48 5.16 9.30
C ASP A 18 10.01 5.86 8.03
N GLY A 19 9.78 7.17 7.91
CA GLY A 19 10.33 8.01 6.84
C GLY A 19 11.85 8.15 6.96
N ILE A 20 12.37 8.37 8.18
CA ILE A 20 13.82 8.40 8.44
C ILE A 20 14.43 7.04 8.07
N LEU A 21 13.81 5.92 8.47
CA LEU A 21 14.28 4.58 8.14
C LEU A 21 14.31 4.35 6.62
N ALA A 22 13.24 4.70 5.91
CA ALA A 22 13.17 4.57 4.46
C ALA A 22 14.30 5.36 3.78
N LEU A 23 14.58 6.59 4.22
CA LEU A 23 15.68 7.40 3.69
C LEU A 23 17.05 6.77 3.96
N LYS A 24 17.29 6.25 5.17
CA LYS A 24 18.54 5.55 5.51
C LYS A 24 18.75 4.31 4.65
N LEU A 25 17.70 3.55 4.35
CA LEU A 25 17.78 2.36 3.48
C LEU A 25 17.97 2.69 2.00
N THR A 26 17.66 3.93 1.58
CA THR A 26 17.74 4.33 0.17
C THR A 26 19.17 4.59 -0.29
N HIS A 27 20.03 5.17 0.56
CA HIS A 27 21.38 5.56 0.15
C HIS A 27 22.37 5.66 1.33
N SER A 28 23.63 5.28 1.11
CA SER A 28 24.70 5.28 2.13
C SER A 28 24.97 6.67 2.73
N ILE A 29 24.97 7.72 1.89
CA ILE A 29 25.10 9.11 2.35
C ILE A 29 24.01 9.46 3.36
N LEU A 30 22.73 9.18 3.04
CA LEU A 30 21.60 9.45 3.94
C LEU A 30 21.70 8.63 5.23
N ASN A 31 22.15 7.38 5.13
CA ASN A 31 22.36 6.52 6.29
C ASN A 31 23.39 7.11 7.27
N ASN A 32 24.45 7.73 6.75
CA ASN A 32 25.54 8.30 7.53
C ASN A 32 25.21 9.70 8.08
N THR A 33 24.37 10.48 7.38
CA THR A 33 24.00 11.84 7.80
C THR A 33 22.81 11.88 8.75
N LEU A 34 21.83 10.99 8.58
CA LEU A 34 20.59 11.02 9.38
C LEU A 34 20.82 10.46 10.80
N PRO A 35 20.11 10.99 11.81
CA PRO A 35 20.29 10.59 13.21
C PRO A 35 20.06 9.09 13.42
N ALA A 36 20.66 8.56 14.49
CA ALA A 36 20.40 7.20 14.91
C ALA A 36 18.95 7.08 15.36
N ILE A 37 18.23 6.10 14.80
CA ILE A 37 16.82 5.90 15.11
C ILE A 37 16.75 5.36 16.55
N PRO A 38 16.10 6.08 17.50
CA PRO A 38 15.87 5.52 18.83
C PRO A 38 15.05 4.24 18.67
N ARG A 39 15.44 3.18 19.41
CA ARG A 39 14.85 1.84 19.27
C ARG A 39 13.34 1.93 19.21
N LEU A 40 12.77 1.55 18.06
CA LEU A 40 11.33 1.48 17.75
C LEU A 40 10.51 0.58 18.71
N ARG A 41 11.16 0.01 19.74
CA ARG A 41 10.64 -1.04 20.62
C ARG A 41 9.36 -0.65 21.36
N ASN A 42 9.11 0.65 21.56
CA ASN A 42 7.96 1.15 22.33
C ASN A 42 6.96 1.97 21.49
N ARG A 43 7.07 1.99 20.15
CA ARG A 43 6.09 2.71 19.32
C ARG A 43 4.94 1.80 18.89
N THR A 44 3.72 2.27 19.10
CA THR A 44 2.53 1.69 18.48
C THR A 44 2.54 2.04 17.01
N LEU A 45 2.65 1.03 16.15
CA LEU A 45 2.48 1.20 14.71
C LEU A 45 1.09 1.78 14.43
N ASP A 46 1.03 2.78 13.56
CA ASP A 46 -0.27 3.22 13.03
C ASP A 46 -0.95 2.04 12.32
N ARG A 47 -2.27 2.06 12.30
CA ARG A 47 -3.11 1.02 11.69
C ARG A 47 -2.69 0.78 10.24
N CYS A 48 -2.40 1.85 9.48
CA CYS A 48 -1.96 1.74 8.09
C CYS A 48 -0.59 1.06 7.96
N ALA A 49 0.39 1.47 8.78
CA ALA A 49 1.73 0.88 8.78
C ALA A 49 1.70 -0.60 9.18
N ARG A 50 0.89 -0.95 10.19
CA ARG A 50 0.70 -2.32 10.62
C ARG A 50 0.11 -3.20 9.51
N PHE A 51 -0.86 -2.69 8.75
CA PHE A 51 -1.41 -3.41 7.60
C PHE A 51 -0.42 -3.57 6.45
N ALA A 52 0.35 -2.53 6.12
CA ALA A 52 1.38 -2.61 5.10
C ALA A 52 2.42 -3.69 5.45
N ILE A 53 2.85 -3.75 6.72
CA ILE A 53 3.77 -4.78 7.21
C ILE A 53 3.12 -6.17 7.16
N GLU A 54 1.88 -6.33 7.62
CA GLU A 54 1.16 -7.61 7.52
C GLU A 54 1.07 -8.07 6.06
N ARG A 55 0.76 -7.16 5.12
CA ARG A 55 0.74 -7.44 3.67
C ARG A 55 2.10 -7.89 3.15
N HIS A 56 3.18 -7.18 3.46
CA HIS A 56 4.52 -7.56 3.00
C HIS A 56 4.98 -8.89 3.58
N ARG A 57 4.57 -9.23 4.80
CA ARG A 57 4.84 -10.54 5.42
C ARG A 57 4.00 -11.65 4.77
N THR A 58 2.77 -11.35 4.39
CA THR A 58 1.94 -12.23 3.58
C THR A 58 2.20 -11.93 2.11
N LEU A 59 3.42 -12.17 1.63
CA LEU A 59 3.70 -12.21 0.20
C LEU A 59 2.54 -12.96 -0.48
N PRO A 60 1.88 -12.36 -1.50
CA PRO A 60 0.81 -13.05 -2.19
C PRO A 60 1.45 -14.26 -2.85
N ASP A 61 1.15 -15.41 -2.25
CA ASP A 61 1.19 -16.68 -2.93
C ASP A 61 0.26 -16.52 -4.13
N GLU A 62 0.83 -16.20 -5.30
CA GLU A 62 0.07 -15.90 -6.53
C GLU A 62 -0.87 -17.05 -6.93
N ASP A 63 -0.63 -18.24 -6.35
CA ASP A 63 -1.40 -19.47 -6.48
C ASP A 63 -2.66 -19.54 -5.59
N ARG A 64 -2.83 -18.61 -4.64
CA ARG A 64 -4.05 -18.59 -3.81
C ARG A 64 -5.21 -17.98 -4.60
N GLN A 65 -6.17 -18.82 -4.94
CA GLN A 65 -7.47 -18.41 -5.51
C GLN A 65 -8.28 -17.47 -4.59
N GLN A 66 -7.85 -17.28 -3.34
CA GLN A 66 -8.50 -16.45 -2.33
C GLN A 66 -7.59 -15.31 -1.87
N ARG A 67 -8.15 -14.11 -1.75
CA ARG A 67 -7.50 -12.89 -1.25
C ARG A 67 -8.35 -12.27 -0.13
N ARG A 68 -7.72 -11.57 0.81
CA ARG A 68 -8.40 -10.88 1.92
C ARG A 68 -8.56 -9.40 1.62
N CYS A 69 -9.77 -8.86 1.76
CA CYS A 69 -10.02 -7.44 1.57
C CYS A 69 -9.41 -6.59 2.68
N MET A 70 -8.75 -5.48 2.32
CA MET A 70 -8.12 -4.56 3.26
C MET A 70 -9.13 -3.81 4.14
N LEU A 71 -10.30 -3.45 3.60
CA LEU A 71 -11.29 -2.65 4.33
C LEU A 71 -12.16 -3.51 5.26
N CYS A 72 -12.86 -4.51 4.70
CA CYS A 72 -13.78 -5.35 5.48
C CYS A 72 -13.13 -6.59 6.13
N LYS A 73 -11.85 -6.86 5.84
CA LYS A 73 -11.09 -7.99 6.41
C LYS A 73 -11.63 -9.39 6.09
N LYS A 74 -12.60 -9.52 5.19
CA LYS A 74 -13.15 -10.80 4.74
C LYS A 74 -12.32 -11.39 3.59
N THR A 75 -12.31 -12.71 3.49
CA THR A 75 -11.63 -13.44 2.41
C THR A 75 -12.61 -13.70 1.27
N TYR A 76 -12.20 -13.38 0.04
CA TYR A 76 -12.98 -13.55 -1.18
C TYR A 76 -12.12 -14.17 -2.28
N PRO A 77 -12.72 -14.78 -3.31
CA PRO A 77 -12.00 -15.21 -4.51
C PRO A 77 -11.26 -14.05 -5.20
N LYS A 78 -10.11 -14.31 -5.84
CA LYS A 78 -9.31 -13.29 -6.57
C LYS A 78 -10.14 -12.55 -7.64
N SER A 79 -11.14 -13.22 -8.23
CA SER A 79 -12.08 -12.61 -9.18
C SER A 79 -12.89 -11.46 -8.58
N GLN A 80 -13.15 -11.46 -7.28
CA GLN A 80 -13.93 -10.42 -6.60
C GLN A 80 -13.07 -9.20 -6.20
N PHE A 81 -11.85 -9.07 -6.70
CA PHE A 81 -11.00 -7.89 -6.57
C PHE A 81 -10.89 -7.12 -7.89
N SER A 82 -11.77 -7.42 -8.86
CA SER A 82 -12.00 -6.65 -10.07
C SER A 82 -13.24 -5.78 -9.92
N SER A 83 -13.20 -4.54 -10.40
CA SER A 83 -14.35 -3.63 -10.33
C SER A 83 -15.56 -4.20 -11.08
N SER A 84 -15.32 -4.92 -12.18
CA SER A 84 -16.36 -5.63 -12.94
C SER A 84 -17.15 -6.67 -12.14
N SER A 85 -16.65 -7.10 -10.98
CA SER A 85 -17.33 -8.02 -10.07
C SER A 85 -18.07 -7.31 -8.95
N SER A 86 -18.09 -5.97 -8.98
CA SER A 86 -18.82 -5.14 -8.02
C SER A 86 -20.30 -5.20 -8.32
N PRO A 87 -21.18 -5.31 -7.29
CA PRO A 87 -22.60 -5.11 -7.48
C PRO A 87 -22.95 -3.66 -7.88
N ALA A 88 -22.02 -2.70 -7.71
CA ALA A 88 -22.17 -1.34 -8.23
C ALA A 88 -21.86 -1.24 -9.74
N CYS A 89 -21.13 -2.20 -10.31
CA CYS A 89 -20.95 -2.32 -11.74
C CYS A 89 -22.17 -3.04 -12.34
N LEU A 90 -23.18 -2.25 -12.68
CA LEU A 90 -24.28 -2.73 -13.51
C LEU A 90 -23.74 -3.06 -14.90
N SER A 91 -23.65 -4.34 -15.23
CA SER A 91 -23.47 -4.79 -16.61
C SER A 91 -24.71 -4.35 -17.40
N LEU A 92 -24.64 -3.21 -18.07
CA LEU A 92 -25.58 -2.88 -19.13
C LEU A 92 -25.43 -3.96 -20.21
N ALA A 93 -26.46 -4.80 -20.37
CA ALA A 93 -26.49 -5.78 -21.43
C ALA A 93 -26.38 -5.03 -22.78
N PHE A 94 -25.33 -5.35 -23.54
CA PHE A 94 -25.04 -4.72 -24.81
C PHE A 94 -25.93 -5.31 -25.91
N ASP A 95 -26.92 -4.55 -26.37
CA ASP A 95 -27.26 -4.53 -27.79
C ASP A 95 -26.09 -3.87 -28.56
N GLN A 96 -25.91 -4.29 -29.81
CA GLN A 96 -24.64 -4.37 -30.55
C GLN A 96 -23.81 -3.09 -30.83
N ASP A 97 -24.08 -1.91 -30.27
CA ASP A 97 -23.30 -0.69 -30.56
C ASP A 97 -23.30 0.33 -29.38
N GLY A 98 -22.62 0.03 -28.27
CA GLY A 98 -22.55 0.91 -27.09
C GLY A 98 -21.29 0.73 -26.22
N PRO A 99 -20.93 1.73 -25.37
CA PRO A 99 -19.56 1.95 -24.86
C PRO A 99 -19.11 0.89 -23.84
N ARG A 100 -17.86 0.44 -23.97
CA ARG A 100 -17.22 -0.57 -23.11
C ARG A 100 -17.41 -0.24 -21.62
N PRO A 101 -17.67 -1.24 -20.75
CA PRO A 101 -17.68 -0.99 -19.32
C PRO A 101 -16.28 -0.52 -18.91
N GLU A 102 -16.21 0.67 -18.32
CA GLU A 102 -14.98 1.21 -17.75
C GLU A 102 -14.64 0.37 -16.50
N VAL A 103 -13.84 -0.66 -16.72
CA VAL A 103 -13.25 -1.44 -15.63
C VAL A 103 -12.18 -0.57 -14.99
N VAL A 104 -12.53 0.10 -13.90
CA VAL A 104 -11.56 0.82 -13.07
C VAL A 104 -10.73 -0.22 -12.34
N GLU A 105 -9.41 -0.20 -12.51
CA GLU A 105 -8.54 -1.10 -11.76
C GLU A 105 -8.62 -0.76 -10.26
N LEU A 106 -9.19 -1.66 -9.47
CA LEU A 106 -9.17 -1.57 -8.02
C LEU A 106 -7.73 -1.81 -7.54
N PRO A 107 -7.23 -1.04 -6.56
CA PRO A 107 -5.93 -1.32 -5.98
C PRO A 107 -5.90 -2.75 -5.45
N ASP A 108 -4.79 -3.46 -5.72
CA ASP A 108 -4.56 -4.82 -5.24
C ASP A 108 -4.80 -4.91 -3.73
N SER A 109 -5.99 -5.38 -3.31
CA SER A 109 -6.49 -5.69 -1.94
C SER A 109 -7.86 -5.10 -1.60
N PHE A 110 -8.51 -4.35 -2.49
CA PHE A 110 -9.92 -3.94 -2.29
C PHE A 110 -10.85 -4.93 -2.98
N CYS A 111 -11.83 -5.46 -2.23
CA CYS A 111 -12.84 -6.30 -2.87
C CYS A 111 -13.85 -5.40 -3.57
N ALA A 112 -14.53 -5.93 -4.58
CA ALA A 112 -15.47 -5.20 -5.41
C ALA A 112 -16.72 -4.68 -4.68
N TRP A 113 -16.87 -4.99 -3.38
CA TRP A 113 -17.92 -4.43 -2.54
C TRP A 113 -17.56 -3.04 -1.95
N HIS A 114 -16.35 -2.55 -2.25
CA HIS A 114 -15.78 -1.29 -1.79
C HIS A 114 -15.09 -0.57 -2.95
#